data_AF-A0A937NP87-F1
#
_entry.id   AF-A0A937NP87-F1
#
_cell.length_a   1.000
_cell.length_b   1.000
_cell.length_c   1.000
_cell.angle_alpha   90.00
_cell.angle_beta   90.00
_cell.angle_gamma   90.00
#
_symmetry.space_group_name_H-M   'P 1'
#
loop_
_entity.id
_entity.type
_entity.pdbx_description
1 polymer ?
#
loop_
_entity_poly.entity_id
_entity_poly.type
_entity_poly.pdbx_seq_one_letter_code
_entity_poly.pdbx_strand_id
1 'polypeptide(L)'
;LGIELSKPLIDRALYRQDQPEIEWIQQLSNRLLTTTDLRQFLENVLTALCDLLRVKTAFVVVIDGGVPYLEVVCGPLEPGATDDMPPEAWQLSDEAELSRERHIQRHEGLFVWNGYWLAPLRTEGQDVVIGVVGIAARAPEPDLSSEERAGVETLLAQAAAALEDRQLQQGIFSVLERMIPEIEDIQRRRGVLHYVGEQAFSGFGLVEAIEFRQWVRDALGHYWGGPKLTTSPLLSLCVVERVAREREGSAMKGLRTVLRQAIERLRPDGQRQMTAPEWVLYNILELKFLQGRKVREIARRLAMSESDLYRKQRMAIEAVAQMLAEMEREELSNQKANSESVDV
;
A
#
# COMPACT_ATOMS: atom_id res chain seq x y z
N LEU A 1 -33.24 -1.17 24.43
CA LEU A 1 -32.12 -1.96 25.01
C LEU A 1 -31.74 -3.23 24.23
N GLY A 2 -32.49 -3.66 23.20
CA GLY A 2 -32.16 -4.86 22.41
C GLY A 2 -31.42 -4.64 21.08
N ILE A 3 -31.14 -3.39 20.67
CA ILE A 3 -30.58 -3.06 19.34
C ILE A 3 -29.07 -2.77 19.39
N GLU A 4 -28.49 -2.52 20.57
CA GLU A 4 -27.02 -2.36 20.73
C GLU A 4 -26.26 -3.69 20.84
N LEU A 5 -26.95 -4.81 21.07
CA LEU A 5 -26.34 -6.13 21.22
C LEU A 5 -26.26 -6.92 19.90
N SER A 6 -26.94 -6.49 18.84
CA SER A 6 -26.93 -7.16 17.52
C SER A 6 -25.88 -6.60 16.55
N LYS A 7 -25.34 -5.40 16.80
CA LYS A 7 -24.27 -4.78 16.00
C LYS A 7 -23.03 -5.68 15.80
N PRO A 8 -22.46 -6.32 16.85
CA PRO A 8 -21.29 -7.19 16.66
C PRO A 8 -21.62 -8.54 16.00
N LEU A 9 -22.90 -8.90 15.85
CA LEU A 9 -23.32 -10.16 15.22
C LEU A 9 -23.62 -9.99 13.71
N ILE A 10 -24.10 -8.82 13.30
CA ILE A 10 -24.35 -8.48 11.89
C ILE A 10 -23.02 -8.13 11.20
N ASP A 11 -22.13 -7.36 11.85
CA ASP A 11 -20.76 -7.15 11.37
C ASP A 11 -20.02 -8.48 11.24
N ARG A 12 -20.20 -9.42 12.18
CA ARG A 12 -19.60 -10.76 12.13
C ARG A 12 -20.27 -11.72 11.12
N ALA A 13 -21.45 -11.39 10.60
CA ALA A 13 -22.15 -12.18 9.59
C ALA A 13 -21.85 -11.69 8.16
N LEU A 14 -21.70 -10.37 7.95
CA LEU A 14 -21.24 -9.81 6.67
C LEU A 14 -19.74 -10.07 6.43
N TYR A 15 -18.90 -10.05 7.47
CA TYR A 15 -17.50 -10.45 7.36
C TYR A 15 -17.30 -11.98 7.17
N ARG A 16 -18.33 -12.80 7.35
CA ARG A 16 -18.19 -14.27 7.30
C ARG A 16 -18.06 -14.84 5.89
N GLN A 17 -18.46 -14.09 4.86
CA GLN A 17 -18.34 -14.53 3.46
C GLN A 17 -16.94 -14.26 2.87
N ASP A 18 -16.26 -13.20 3.33
CA ASP A 18 -14.90 -12.81 2.86
C ASP A 18 -13.80 -13.02 3.93
N GLN A 19 -14.15 -13.60 5.08
CA GLN A 19 -13.24 -13.88 6.20
C GLN A 19 -11.96 -14.63 5.81
N PRO A 20 -11.99 -15.70 4.99
CA PRO A 20 -10.76 -16.41 4.64
C PRO A 20 -9.82 -15.55 3.79
N GLU A 21 -10.34 -14.69 2.92
CA GLU A 21 -9.52 -13.85 2.03
C GLU A 21 -8.89 -12.68 2.78
N ILE A 22 -9.63 -12.05 3.70
CA ILE A 22 -9.11 -10.95 4.54
C ILE A 22 -8.09 -11.47 5.55
N GLU A 23 -8.37 -12.61 6.20
CA GLU A 23 -7.40 -13.25 7.09
C GLU A 23 -6.15 -13.69 6.35
N TRP A 24 -6.28 -14.18 5.10
CA TRP A 24 -5.15 -14.55 4.26
C TRP A 24 -4.29 -13.34 3.88
N ILE A 25 -4.89 -12.19 3.53
CA ILE A 25 -4.15 -10.94 3.25
C ILE A 25 -3.43 -10.45 4.51
N GLN A 26 -4.07 -10.51 5.68
CA GLN A 26 -3.43 -10.12 6.95
C GLN A 26 -2.31 -11.07 7.36
N GLN A 27 -2.49 -12.38 7.16
CA GLN A 27 -1.43 -13.37 7.40
C GLN A 27 -0.27 -13.21 6.43
N LEU A 28 -0.54 -12.90 5.16
CA LEU A 28 0.48 -12.58 4.17
C LEU A 28 1.26 -11.34 4.62
N SER A 29 0.58 -10.24 4.97
CA SER A 29 1.20 -9.02 5.47
C SER A 29 2.09 -9.24 6.70
N ASN A 30 1.70 -10.13 7.61
CA ASN A 30 2.44 -10.42 8.84
C ASN A 30 3.63 -11.39 8.62
N ARG A 31 3.72 -12.02 7.44
CA ARG A 31 4.81 -12.94 7.07
C ARG A 31 5.72 -12.37 5.99
N LEU A 32 5.55 -11.10 5.63
CA LEU A 32 6.40 -10.44 4.66
C LEU A 32 7.81 -10.27 5.21
N LEU A 33 8.77 -10.75 4.45
CA LEU A 33 10.17 -10.51 4.71
C LEU A 33 10.53 -9.18 4.05
N THR A 34 10.85 -8.16 4.85
CA THR A 34 11.23 -6.86 4.27
C THR A 34 12.60 -6.95 3.63
N THR A 35 12.93 -6.00 2.75
CA THR A 35 14.29 -5.88 2.18
C THR A 35 15.35 -5.72 3.26
N THR A 36 15.00 -5.06 4.37
CA THR A 36 15.89 -4.88 5.52
C THR A 36 16.09 -6.20 6.27
N ASP A 37 15.04 -6.98 6.47
CA ASP A 37 15.13 -8.27 7.17
C ASP A 37 15.96 -9.28 6.36
N LEU A 38 15.78 -9.32 5.04
CA LEU A 38 16.59 -10.16 4.15
C LEU A 38 18.06 -9.77 4.22
N ARG A 39 18.36 -8.48 4.12
CA ARG A 39 19.72 -7.97 4.19
C ARG A 39 20.38 -8.37 5.51
N GLN A 40 19.71 -8.13 6.64
CA GLN A 40 20.23 -8.49 7.95
C GLN A 40 20.45 -10.00 8.10
N PHE A 41 19.55 -10.81 7.55
CA PHE A 41 19.72 -12.26 7.54
C PHE A 41 20.94 -12.68 6.71
N LEU A 42 21.07 -12.19 5.48
CA LEU A 42 22.22 -12.48 4.62
C LEU A 42 23.54 -11.97 5.22
N GLU A 43 23.55 -10.83 5.90
CA GLU A 43 24.72 -10.34 6.66
C GLU A 43 25.15 -11.33 7.74
N ASN A 44 24.20 -11.91 8.48
CA ASN A 44 24.49 -12.93 9.49
C ASN A 44 25.04 -14.21 8.85
N VAL A 45 24.47 -14.65 7.73
CA VAL A 45 24.95 -15.83 6.99
C VAL A 45 26.37 -15.60 6.47
N LEU A 46 26.64 -14.44 5.85
CA LEU A 46 27.98 -14.09 5.38
C LEU A 46 28.99 -13.98 6.53
N THR A 47 28.58 -13.47 7.68
CA THR A 47 29.44 -13.40 8.86
C THR A 47 29.82 -14.80 9.34
N ALA A 48 28.84 -15.71 9.44
CA ALA A 48 29.09 -17.10 9.79
C ALA A 48 30.00 -17.81 8.76
N LEU A 49 29.84 -17.49 7.47
CA LEU A 49 30.66 -18.00 6.38
C LEU A 49 32.12 -17.51 6.49
N CYS A 50 32.29 -16.21 6.74
CA CYS A 50 33.60 -15.59 6.97
C CYS A 50 34.31 -16.21 8.19
N ASP A 51 33.59 -16.42 9.29
CA ASP A 51 34.12 -17.04 10.51
C ASP A 51 34.51 -18.50 10.28
N LEU A 52 33.67 -19.27 9.59
CA LEU A 52 33.92 -20.68 9.26
C LEU A 52 35.18 -20.85 8.42
N LEU A 53 35.32 -20.04 7.36
CA LEU A 53 36.43 -20.14 6.40
C LEU A 53 37.66 -19.32 6.80
N ARG A 54 37.54 -18.52 7.87
CA ARG A 54 38.54 -17.56 8.36
C ARG A 54 38.98 -16.54 7.29
N VAL A 55 38.01 -16.07 6.51
CA VAL A 55 38.20 -15.04 5.48
C VAL A 55 37.60 -13.72 5.96
N LYS A 56 38.09 -12.61 5.41
CA LYS A 56 37.66 -11.27 5.83
C LYS A 56 36.54 -10.68 4.99
N THR A 57 36.31 -11.22 3.80
CA THR A 57 35.40 -10.63 2.83
C THR A 57 34.55 -11.71 2.19
N ALA A 58 33.24 -11.49 2.20
CA ALA A 58 32.26 -12.25 1.42
C ALA A 58 31.12 -11.32 1.00
N PHE A 59 30.41 -11.67 -0.06
CA PHE A 59 29.30 -10.87 -0.58
C PHE A 59 28.24 -11.75 -1.23
N VAL A 60 27.03 -11.23 -1.36
CA VAL A 60 25.92 -11.84 -2.10
C VAL A 60 25.52 -10.93 -3.25
N VAL A 61 25.53 -11.47 -4.46
CA VAL A 61 24.95 -10.88 -5.66
C VAL A 61 23.64 -11.59 -5.96
N VAL A 62 22.58 -10.83 -6.21
CA VAL A 62 21.26 -11.36 -6.60
C VAL A 62 21.07 -11.10 -8.09
N ILE A 63 20.42 -12.03 -8.78
CA ILE A 63 20.12 -11.91 -10.21
C ILE A 63 18.63 -11.60 -10.35
N ASP A 64 18.30 -10.37 -10.72
CA ASP A 64 16.94 -9.97 -11.01
C ASP A 64 16.81 -9.58 -12.49
N GLY A 65 15.88 -10.21 -13.20
CA GLY A 65 15.69 -9.99 -14.64
C GLY A 65 16.93 -10.25 -15.50
N GLY A 66 17.88 -11.08 -15.03
CA GLY A 66 19.16 -11.34 -15.71
C GLY A 66 20.24 -10.29 -15.47
N VAL A 67 19.98 -9.29 -14.61
CA VAL A 67 20.95 -8.28 -14.21
C VAL A 67 21.47 -8.60 -12.80
N PRO A 68 22.78 -8.83 -12.63
CA PRO A 68 23.38 -9.02 -11.32
C PRO A 68 23.42 -7.68 -10.57
N TYR A 69 23.04 -7.68 -9.30
CA TYR A 69 23.25 -6.53 -8.42
C TYR A 69 23.72 -6.99 -7.03
N LEU A 70 24.56 -6.17 -6.41
CA LEU A 70 25.12 -6.45 -5.09
C LEU A 70 24.08 -6.22 -4.00
N GLU A 71 23.70 -7.27 -3.28
CA GLU A 71 22.69 -7.19 -2.22
C GLU A 71 23.34 -6.92 -0.86
N VAL A 72 24.38 -7.69 -0.49
CA VAL A 72 25.06 -7.60 0.81
C VAL A 72 26.56 -7.79 0.67
N VAL A 73 27.33 -7.09 1.49
CA VAL A 73 28.78 -7.26 1.66
C VAL A 73 29.12 -7.43 3.14
N CYS A 74 29.93 -8.42 3.45
CA CYS A 74 30.61 -8.57 4.73
C CYS A 74 32.09 -8.27 4.54
N GLY A 75 32.64 -7.32 5.30
CA GLY A 75 34.05 -6.94 5.25
C GLY A 75 34.42 -5.94 4.13
N PRO A 76 35.73 -5.65 3.95
CA PRO A 76 36.20 -4.71 2.94
C PRO A 76 36.11 -5.33 1.54
N LEU A 77 35.37 -4.67 0.64
CA LEU A 77 35.26 -5.00 -0.78
C LEU A 77 35.81 -3.84 -1.61
N GLU A 78 36.67 -4.15 -2.58
CA GLU A 78 37.19 -3.16 -3.54
C GLU A 78 36.02 -2.60 -4.39
N PRO A 79 35.96 -1.28 -4.64
CA PRO A 79 34.94 -0.69 -5.51
C PRO A 79 34.99 -1.32 -6.91
N GLY A 80 33.87 -1.80 -7.42
CA GLY A 80 33.76 -2.43 -8.75
C GLY A 80 34.21 -3.89 -8.81
N ALA A 81 34.58 -4.52 -7.70
CA ALA A 81 34.99 -5.93 -7.65
C ALA A 81 33.90 -6.92 -8.14
N THR A 82 32.66 -6.46 -8.28
CA THR A 82 31.52 -7.26 -8.72
C THR A 82 30.92 -6.81 -10.05
N ASP A 83 31.40 -5.70 -10.62
CA ASP A 83 30.82 -5.07 -11.84
C ASP A 83 31.17 -5.87 -13.10
N ASP A 84 32.34 -6.50 -13.14
CA ASP A 84 32.83 -7.31 -14.27
C ASP A 84 32.64 -8.82 -14.03
N MET A 85 31.72 -9.22 -13.13
CA MET A 85 31.56 -10.64 -12.82
C MET A 85 31.07 -11.41 -14.06
N PRO A 86 31.70 -12.56 -14.38
CA PRO A 86 31.41 -13.31 -15.60
C PRO A 86 29.94 -13.74 -15.64
N PRO A 87 29.20 -13.50 -16.73
CA PRO A 87 27.86 -14.04 -16.92
C PRO A 87 27.79 -15.54 -16.67
N GLU A 88 28.88 -16.26 -16.94
CA GLU A 88 29.06 -17.69 -16.73
C GLU A 88 28.90 -18.14 -15.26
N ALA A 89 29.08 -17.24 -14.29
CA ALA A 89 28.87 -17.53 -12.87
C ALA A 89 27.38 -17.72 -12.51
N TRP A 90 26.47 -17.22 -13.35
CA TRP A 90 25.03 -17.30 -13.12
C TRP A 90 24.16 -17.67 -14.34
N GLN A 91 24.69 -17.58 -15.55
CA GLN A 91 24.07 -18.06 -16.78
C GLN A 91 24.61 -19.45 -17.09
N LEU A 92 23.80 -20.47 -16.81
CA LEU A 92 24.04 -21.81 -17.32
C LEU A 92 23.81 -21.80 -18.83
N SER A 93 24.85 -21.46 -19.58
CA SER A 93 24.97 -21.90 -20.97
C SER A 93 25.45 -23.35 -20.94
N ASP A 94 24.92 -24.19 -21.83
CA ASP A 94 25.29 -25.61 -21.99
C ASP A 94 26.79 -25.86 -21.77
N GLU A 95 27.12 -26.97 -21.11
CA GLU A 95 28.46 -27.43 -20.73
C GLU A 95 29.49 -27.45 -21.88
N ALA A 96 29.05 -27.31 -23.13
CA ALA A 96 29.84 -27.42 -24.34
C ALA A 96 30.49 -26.10 -24.86
N GLU A 97 30.00 -24.92 -24.48
CA GLU A 97 30.53 -23.63 -25.01
C GLU A 97 31.49 -22.90 -24.06
N LEU A 98 31.35 -23.09 -22.75
CA LEU A 98 32.12 -22.40 -21.70
C LEU A 98 33.61 -22.77 -21.65
N SER A 99 33.98 -23.89 -22.26
CA SER A 99 35.34 -24.44 -22.19
C SER A 99 36.33 -23.84 -23.21
N ARG A 100 35.89 -22.92 -24.09
CA ARG A 100 36.76 -22.38 -25.16
C ARG A 100 37.23 -20.94 -24.97
N GLU A 101 36.57 -20.11 -24.16
CA GLU A 101 36.94 -18.70 -24.02
C GLU A 101 36.88 -18.22 -22.56
N ARG A 102 38.04 -18.33 -21.87
CA ARG A 102 38.48 -17.61 -20.64
C ARG A 102 38.32 -18.33 -19.28
N HIS A 103 39.49 -18.65 -18.69
CA HIS A 103 39.92 -18.60 -17.27
C HIS A 103 39.01 -19.02 -16.09
N ILE A 104 37.84 -19.62 -16.28
CA ILE A 104 37.00 -20.07 -15.15
C ILE A 104 37.25 -21.57 -14.91
N GLN A 105 37.82 -21.90 -13.75
CA GLN A 105 38.00 -23.29 -13.31
C GLN A 105 36.91 -23.64 -12.29
N ARG A 106 36.10 -24.66 -12.62
CA ARG A 106 35.06 -25.18 -11.74
C ARG A 106 35.64 -26.31 -10.89
N HIS A 107 35.68 -26.09 -9.58
CA HIS A 107 36.13 -27.08 -8.61
C HIS A 107 34.96 -27.41 -7.68
N GLU A 108 34.44 -28.63 -7.79
CA GLU A 108 33.41 -29.17 -6.88
C GLU A 108 32.14 -28.31 -6.74
N GLY A 109 31.78 -27.54 -7.78
CA GLY A 109 30.59 -26.67 -7.77
C GLY A 109 30.86 -25.19 -7.45
N LEU A 110 32.10 -24.86 -7.05
CA LEU A 110 32.59 -23.49 -6.88
C LEU A 110 33.37 -23.05 -8.12
N PHE A 111 33.29 -21.75 -8.44
CA PHE A 111 34.08 -21.13 -9.51
C PHE A 111 35.14 -20.22 -8.91
N VAL A 112 36.35 -20.24 -9.46
CA VAL A 112 37.40 -19.30 -9.05
C VAL A 112 37.44 -18.13 -10.02
N TRP A 113 37.29 -16.90 -9.52
CA TRP A 113 37.31 -15.69 -10.33
C TRP A 113 37.90 -14.51 -9.54
N ASN A 114 38.91 -13.83 -10.10
CA ASN A 114 39.52 -12.60 -9.56
C ASN A 114 39.85 -12.64 -8.05
N GLY A 115 40.35 -13.78 -7.55
CA GLY A 115 40.68 -13.92 -6.13
C GLY A 115 39.47 -14.17 -5.23
N TYR A 116 38.33 -14.57 -5.80
CA TYR A 116 37.13 -15.01 -5.10
C TYR A 116 36.74 -16.43 -5.52
N TRP A 117 36.16 -17.17 -4.59
CA TRP A 117 35.37 -18.35 -4.87
C TRP A 117 33.90 -17.95 -4.98
N LEU A 118 33.29 -18.25 -6.11
CA LEU A 118 31.90 -17.96 -6.42
C LEU A 118 31.08 -19.23 -6.28
N ALA A 119 30.06 -19.18 -5.43
CA ALA A 119 29.11 -20.25 -5.22
C ALA A 119 27.74 -19.83 -5.78
N PRO A 120 27.22 -20.49 -6.82
CA PRO A 120 25.88 -20.19 -7.33
C PRO A 120 24.82 -20.65 -6.31
N LEU A 121 23.87 -19.75 -6.00
CA LEU A 121 22.67 -20.03 -5.22
C LEU A 121 21.56 -20.43 -6.17
N ARG A 122 21.00 -21.62 -5.96
CA ARG A 122 19.99 -22.22 -6.84
C ARG A 122 18.68 -22.42 -6.10
N THR A 123 17.58 -22.27 -6.83
CA THR A 123 16.23 -22.62 -6.37
C THR A 123 16.11 -24.12 -6.14
N GLU A 124 15.36 -24.54 -5.11
CA GLU A 124 15.11 -25.96 -4.90
C GLU A 124 14.24 -26.54 -6.03
N GLY A 125 14.75 -27.56 -6.74
CA GLY A 125 14.02 -28.25 -7.81
C GLY A 125 14.03 -27.60 -9.19
N GLN A 126 14.67 -26.44 -9.36
CA GLN A 126 14.94 -25.82 -10.67
C GLN A 126 16.44 -25.53 -10.81
N ASP A 127 17.02 -25.76 -11.99
CA ASP A 127 18.43 -25.40 -12.23
C ASP A 127 18.61 -23.90 -12.56
N VAL A 128 17.84 -23.06 -11.86
CA VAL A 128 17.85 -21.61 -12.02
C VAL A 128 18.72 -21.02 -10.91
N VAL A 129 19.68 -20.18 -11.31
CA VAL A 129 20.54 -19.44 -10.38
C VAL A 129 19.85 -18.14 -10.01
N ILE A 130 19.57 -17.97 -8.72
CA ILE A 130 18.90 -16.78 -8.15
C ILE A 130 19.89 -15.78 -7.54
N GLY A 131 21.12 -16.23 -7.27
CA GLY A 131 22.20 -15.37 -6.82
C GLY A 131 23.55 -16.08 -6.84
N VAL A 132 24.59 -15.35 -6.48
CA VAL A 132 25.96 -15.85 -6.34
C VAL A 132 26.54 -15.33 -5.04
N VAL A 133 27.13 -16.23 -4.25
CA VAL A 133 27.94 -15.85 -3.09
C VAL A 133 29.40 -15.79 -3.50
N GLY A 134 30.03 -14.64 -3.34
CA GLY A 134 31.47 -14.49 -3.51
C GLY A 134 32.18 -14.54 -2.17
N ILE A 135 33.24 -15.33 -2.08
CA ILE A 135 34.05 -15.54 -0.87
C ILE A 135 35.49 -15.21 -1.24
N ALA A 136 36.19 -14.38 -0.47
CA ALA A 136 37.60 -14.13 -0.74
C ALA A 136 38.41 -15.44 -0.73
N ALA A 137 39.11 -15.72 -1.83
CA ALA A 137 39.87 -16.95 -2.00
C ALA A 137 41.09 -16.93 -1.06
N ARG A 138 41.13 -17.87 -0.10
CA ARG A 138 42.32 -18.09 0.74
C ARG A 138 43.41 -18.89 0.04
N ALA A 139 43.05 -19.61 -1.02
CA ALA A 139 43.92 -20.41 -1.86
C ALA A 139 43.49 -20.33 -3.35
N PRO A 140 44.38 -20.63 -4.31
CA PRO A 140 44.06 -20.60 -5.74
C PRO A 140 42.93 -21.56 -6.15
N GLU A 141 42.78 -22.64 -5.41
CA GLU A 141 41.72 -23.65 -5.57
C GLU A 141 40.99 -23.80 -4.23
N PRO A 142 39.68 -24.15 -4.23
CA PRO A 142 38.94 -24.42 -3.00
C PRO A 142 39.58 -25.54 -2.18
N ASP A 143 40.08 -25.19 -0.99
CA ASP A 143 40.76 -26.11 -0.06
C ASP A 143 39.90 -26.37 1.19
N LEU A 144 38.64 -26.72 0.98
CA LEU A 144 37.68 -26.96 2.06
C LEU A 144 37.88 -28.34 2.70
N SER A 145 38.02 -28.37 4.02
CA SER A 145 37.88 -29.62 4.79
C SER A 145 36.45 -30.16 4.70
N SER A 146 36.22 -31.45 5.00
CA SER A 146 34.87 -32.02 4.96
C SER A 146 33.89 -31.34 5.92
N GLU A 147 34.37 -30.82 7.06
CA GLU A 147 33.57 -30.08 8.03
C GLU A 147 33.22 -28.67 7.52
N GLU A 148 34.22 -27.94 7.01
CA GLU A 148 33.99 -26.62 6.38
C GLU A 148 33.05 -26.73 5.20
N ARG A 149 33.21 -27.79 4.38
CA ARG A 149 32.33 -28.04 3.24
C ARG A 149 30.89 -28.23 3.66
N ALA A 150 30.62 -29.08 4.66
CA ALA A 150 29.26 -29.28 5.17
C ALA A 150 28.65 -27.99 5.75
N GLY A 151 29.47 -27.17 6.44
CA GLY A 151 29.05 -25.87 6.95
C GLY A 151 28.74 -24.86 5.84
N VAL A 152 29.60 -24.77 4.82
CA VAL A 152 29.39 -23.92 3.64
C VAL A 152 28.13 -24.34 2.90
N GLU A 153 27.94 -25.63 2.62
CA GLU A 153 26.74 -26.15 1.95
C GLU A 153 25.47 -25.78 2.73
N THR A 154 25.50 -25.87 4.06
CA THR A 154 24.37 -25.48 4.93
C THR A 154 24.07 -23.98 4.85
N LEU A 155 25.11 -23.13 4.95
CA LEU A 155 24.96 -21.67 4.91
C LEU A 155 24.50 -21.18 3.53
N LEU A 156 25.02 -21.78 2.46
CA LEU A 156 24.60 -21.49 1.08
C LEU A 156 23.13 -21.91 0.86
N ALA A 157 22.73 -23.08 1.37
CA ALA A 157 21.33 -23.51 1.30
C ALA A 157 20.39 -22.54 2.05
N GLN A 158 20.81 -22.02 3.21
CA GLN A 158 20.06 -21.01 3.95
C GLN A 158 19.93 -19.68 3.18
N ALA A 159 21.02 -19.21 2.56
CA ALA A 159 21.00 -18.02 1.72
C ALA A 159 20.09 -18.20 0.50
N ALA A 160 20.20 -19.35 -0.18
CA ALA A 160 19.35 -19.68 -1.33
C ALA A 160 17.86 -19.69 -0.95
N ALA A 161 17.50 -20.37 0.15
CA ALA A 161 16.11 -20.42 0.61
C ALA A 161 15.54 -19.04 0.96
N ALA A 162 16.34 -18.15 1.56
CA ALA A 162 15.90 -16.80 1.88
C ALA A 162 15.71 -15.91 0.63
N LEU A 163 16.59 -16.05 -0.38
CA LEU A 163 16.44 -15.36 -1.66
C LEU A 163 15.24 -15.90 -2.45
N GLU A 164 15.01 -17.21 -2.44
CA GLU A 164 13.86 -17.84 -3.08
C GLU A 164 12.54 -17.36 -2.46
N ASP A 165 12.44 -17.36 -1.13
CA ASP A 165 11.27 -16.82 -0.43
C ASP A 165 11.04 -15.34 -0.78
N ARG A 166 12.12 -14.54 -0.84
CA ARG A 166 12.03 -13.14 -1.26
C ARG A 166 11.49 -12.99 -2.68
N GLN A 167 12.00 -13.77 -3.63
CA GLN A 167 11.60 -13.71 -5.03
C GLN A 167 10.13 -14.12 -5.21
N LEU A 168 9.68 -15.16 -4.49
CA LEU A 168 8.27 -15.55 -4.44
C LEU A 168 7.39 -14.41 -3.92
N GLN A 169 7.81 -13.74 -2.83
CA GLN A 169 7.09 -12.60 -2.29
C GLN A 169 7.05 -11.41 -3.26
N GLN A 170 8.16 -11.08 -3.93
CA GLN A 170 8.20 -10.03 -4.97
C GLN A 170 7.29 -10.36 -6.15
N GLY A 171 7.27 -11.63 -6.56
CA GLY A 171 6.36 -12.12 -7.59
C GLY A 171 4.90 -11.84 -7.23
N ILE A 172 4.49 -12.16 -5.99
CA ILE A 172 3.14 -11.87 -5.48
C ILE A 172 2.85 -10.36 -5.50
N PHE A 173 3.78 -9.52 -5.03
CA PHE A 173 3.60 -8.07 -5.10
C PHE A 173 3.48 -7.54 -6.52
N SER A 174 4.30 -8.00 -7.45
CA SER A 174 4.23 -7.57 -8.85
C SER A 174 2.89 -7.95 -9.49
N VAL A 175 2.34 -9.12 -9.12
CA VAL A 175 1.02 -9.55 -9.54
C VAL A 175 -0.06 -8.68 -8.91
N LEU A 176 0.04 -8.37 -7.61
CA LEU A 176 -0.89 -7.46 -6.92
C LEU A 176 -0.82 -6.04 -7.48
N GLU A 177 0.35 -5.48 -7.73
CA GLU A 177 0.54 -4.15 -8.34
C GLU A 177 -0.04 -4.09 -9.75
N ARG A 178 0.04 -5.19 -10.50
CA ARG A 178 -0.59 -5.30 -11.82
C ARG A 178 -2.11 -5.50 -11.72
N MET A 179 -2.58 -6.20 -10.70
CA MET A 179 -4.01 -6.44 -10.46
C MET A 179 -4.71 -5.24 -9.83
N ILE A 180 -4.05 -4.40 -9.03
CA ILE A 180 -4.64 -3.19 -8.44
C ILE A 180 -5.33 -2.31 -9.49
N PRO A 181 -4.68 -1.93 -10.61
CA PRO A 181 -5.35 -1.13 -11.64
C PRO A 181 -6.49 -1.89 -12.34
N GLU A 182 -6.40 -3.22 -12.47
CA GLU A 182 -7.50 -4.05 -13.01
C GLU A 182 -8.68 -4.16 -12.03
N ILE A 183 -8.41 -4.26 -10.73
CA ILE A 183 -9.40 -4.25 -9.65
C ILE A 183 -10.03 -2.86 -9.56
N GLU A 184 -9.25 -1.80 -9.65
CA GLU A 184 -9.74 -0.42 -9.75
C GLU A 184 -10.56 -0.23 -11.03
N ASP A 185 -10.19 -0.86 -12.15
CA ASP A 185 -10.99 -0.84 -13.38
C ASP A 185 -12.26 -1.67 -13.26
N ILE A 186 -12.23 -2.81 -12.57
CA ILE A 186 -13.41 -3.62 -12.28
C ILE A 186 -14.29 -2.92 -11.25
N GLN A 187 -13.74 -2.16 -10.31
CA GLN A 187 -14.47 -1.33 -9.35
C GLN A 187 -15.00 -0.05 -10.00
N ARG A 188 -14.26 0.57 -10.93
CA ARG A 188 -14.75 1.64 -11.80
C ARG A 188 -15.84 1.12 -12.71
N ARG A 189 -15.67 -0.05 -13.32
CA ARG A 189 -16.69 -0.72 -14.15
C ARG A 189 -17.84 -1.23 -13.31
N ARG A 190 -17.66 -1.64 -12.06
CA ARG A 190 -18.76 -1.92 -11.11
C ARG A 190 -19.45 -0.62 -10.71
N GLY A 191 -18.72 0.46 -10.48
CA GLY A 191 -19.26 1.80 -10.28
C GLY A 191 -20.00 2.34 -11.51
N VAL A 192 -19.59 1.93 -12.72
CA VAL A 192 -20.23 2.22 -14.00
C VAL A 192 -21.35 1.23 -14.33
N LEU A 193 -21.29 -0.03 -13.88
CA LEU A 193 -22.37 -1.02 -13.98
C LEU A 193 -23.47 -0.75 -12.94
N HIS A 194 -23.15 -0.10 -11.82
CA HIS A 194 -24.13 0.54 -10.94
C HIS A 194 -24.68 1.84 -11.57
N TYR A 195 -24.09 2.34 -12.65
CA TYR A 195 -24.56 3.51 -13.40
C TYR A 195 -25.40 3.15 -14.64
N VAL A 196 -25.48 1.86 -15.01
CA VAL A 196 -26.36 1.37 -16.09
C VAL A 196 -27.53 0.53 -15.54
N GLY A 197 -27.54 0.23 -14.25
CA GLY A 197 -28.73 -0.20 -13.52
C GLY A 197 -29.59 0.99 -13.12
N GLU A 198 -30.16 1.69 -14.10
CA GLU A 198 -31.25 2.64 -13.85
C GLU A 198 -32.32 1.96 -12.96
N GLN A 199 -32.64 2.61 -11.82
CA GLN A 199 -33.79 2.39 -10.91
C GLN A 199 -33.65 1.56 -9.62
N ALA A 200 -32.49 1.00 -9.22
CA ALA A 200 -32.48 0.06 -8.06
C ALA A 200 -31.65 0.42 -6.80
N PHE A 201 -30.80 1.45 -6.79
CA PHE A 201 -30.09 1.84 -5.56
C PHE A 201 -30.62 3.17 -5.01
N SER A 202 -31.61 3.05 -4.12
CA SER A 202 -32.04 4.17 -3.28
C SER A 202 -30.83 4.76 -2.54
N GLY A 203 -30.76 6.09 -2.40
CA GLY A 203 -29.66 6.86 -1.79
C GLY A 203 -29.24 6.44 -0.36
N PHE A 204 -29.93 5.48 0.24
CA PHE A 204 -29.57 4.81 1.49
C PHE A 204 -28.21 4.08 1.42
N GLY A 205 -27.90 3.41 0.30
CA GLY A 205 -26.69 2.58 0.20
C GLY A 205 -25.37 3.36 0.15
N LEU A 206 -25.39 4.58 -0.40
CA LEU A 206 -24.19 5.42 -0.53
C LEU A 206 -23.76 6.02 0.83
N VAL A 207 -24.73 6.30 1.70
CA VAL A 207 -24.54 6.90 3.03
C VAL A 207 -24.02 5.88 4.05
N GLU A 208 -24.35 4.60 3.87
CA GLU A 208 -23.92 3.50 4.75
C GLU A 208 -22.53 2.95 4.40
N ALA A 209 -21.92 3.39 3.30
CA ALA A 209 -20.58 2.98 2.90
C ALA A 209 -19.52 3.50 3.87
N ILE A 210 -18.62 2.63 4.35
CA ILE A 210 -17.46 2.96 5.20
C ILE A 210 -16.57 4.07 4.57
N GLU A 211 -16.59 4.15 3.25
CA GLU A 211 -15.83 5.09 2.42
C GLU A 211 -16.45 6.50 2.35
N PHE A 212 -17.69 6.68 2.82
CA PHE A 212 -18.44 7.94 2.71
C PHE A 212 -17.69 9.13 3.33
N ARG A 213 -17.13 8.94 4.52
CA ARG A 213 -16.32 9.97 5.20
C ARG A 213 -15.08 10.38 4.40
N GLN A 214 -14.46 9.44 3.70
CA GLN A 214 -13.29 9.71 2.87
C GLN A 214 -13.67 10.55 1.64
N TRP A 215 -14.81 10.26 1.00
CA TRP A 215 -15.32 11.07 -0.09
C TRP A 215 -15.66 12.50 0.34
N VAL A 216 -16.26 12.68 1.52
CA VAL A 216 -16.55 14.01 2.09
C VAL A 216 -15.25 14.78 2.34
N ARG A 217 -14.25 14.15 2.95
CA ARG A 217 -12.93 14.77 3.13
C ARG A 217 -12.31 15.22 1.80
N ASP A 218 -12.32 14.34 0.82
CA ASP A 218 -11.69 14.56 -0.48
C ASP A 218 -12.41 15.67 -1.28
N ALA A 219 -13.74 15.72 -1.20
CA ALA A 219 -14.58 16.77 -1.77
C ALA A 219 -14.36 18.12 -1.08
N LEU A 220 -14.30 18.18 0.25
CA LEU A 220 -13.97 19.40 1.00
C LEU A 220 -12.56 19.91 0.68
N GLY A 221 -11.58 18.99 0.56
CA GLY A 221 -10.21 19.34 0.17
C GLY A 221 -10.10 19.97 -1.22
N HIS A 222 -11.00 19.60 -2.14
CA HIS A 222 -11.05 20.12 -3.52
C HIS A 222 -12.26 21.03 -3.77
N TYR A 223 -12.79 21.66 -2.71
CA TYR A 223 -14.02 22.46 -2.77
C TYR A 223 -14.01 23.60 -3.81
N TRP A 224 -12.83 24.16 -4.12
CA TRP A 224 -12.64 25.23 -5.09
C TRP A 224 -12.34 24.77 -6.51
N GLY A 225 -12.35 23.47 -6.77
CA GLY A 225 -12.08 22.88 -8.08
C GLY A 225 -10.92 21.89 -8.02
N GLY A 226 -11.19 20.67 -8.46
CA GLY A 226 -10.23 19.58 -8.53
C GLY A 226 -10.90 18.25 -8.87
N PRO A 227 -10.16 17.26 -9.37
CA PRO A 227 -10.72 16.03 -9.90
C PRO A 227 -11.58 15.30 -8.86
N LYS A 228 -11.17 15.31 -7.59
CA LYS A 228 -11.88 14.64 -6.49
C LYS A 228 -13.25 15.22 -6.15
N LEU A 229 -13.56 16.44 -6.60
CA LEU A 229 -14.90 17.01 -6.49
C LEU A 229 -15.75 16.67 -7.73
N THR A 230 -15.14 16.71 -8.92
CA THR A 230 -15.83 16.47 -10.20
C THR A 230 -16.16 15.02 -10.47
N THR A 231 -15.39 14.09 -9.90
CA THR A 231 -15.62 12.63 -10.02
C THR A 231 -16.10 12.03 -8.69
N SER A 232 -16.62 12.86 -7.78
CA SER A 232 -17.03 12.39 -6.46
C SER A 232 -18.30 11.56 -6.56
N PRO A 233 -18.36 10.37 -5.90
CA PRO A 233 -19.61 9.62 -5.76
C PRO A 233 -20.72 10.43 -5.08
N LEU A 234 -20.37 11.46 -4.30
CA LEU A 234 -21.35 12.36 -3.65
C LEU A 234 -22.23 13.13 -4.65
N LEU A 235 -21.84 13.19 -5.94
CA LEU A 235 -22.65 13.83 -6.98
C LEU A 235 -23.99 13.12 -7.24
N SER A 236 -24.09 11.83 -6.91
CA SER A 236 -25.31 11.02 -7.10
C SER A 236 -26.24 11.01 -5.89
N LEU A 237 -25.98 11.82 -4.85
CA LEU A 237 -26.88 11.95 -3.71
C LEU A 237 -28.19 12.63 -4.15
N CYS A 238 -29.34 12.12 -3.70
CA CYS A 238 -30.65 12.67 -4.03
C CYS A 238 -30.76 14.15 -3.61
N VAL A 239 -30.21 14.51 -2.45
CA VAL A 239 -30.19 15.90 -1.99
C VAL A 239 -29.36 16.81 -2.92
N VAL A 240 -28.29 16.28 -3.52
CA VAL A 240 -27.44 17.01 -4.47
C VAL A 240 -28.16 17.19 -5.80
N GLU A 241 -28.81 16.14 -6.31
CA GLU A 241 -29.60 16.22 -7.52
C GLU A 241 -30.75 17.21 -7.40
N ARG A 242 -31.49 17.19 -6.29
CA ARG A 242 -32.57 18.16 -6.02
C ARG A 242 -32.05 19.58 -6.08
N VAL A 243 -30.98 19.88 -5.33
CA VAL A 243 -30.40 21.24 -5.28
C VAL A 243 -29.83 21.67 -6.64
N ALA A 244 -29.29 20.74 -7.43
CA ALA A 244 -28.81 21.03 -8.79
C ALA A 244 -29.98 21.41 -9.72
N ARG A 245 -31.11 20.68 -9.65
CA ARG A 245 -32.32 20.96 -10.44
C ARG A 245 -32.96 22.30 -10.06
N GLU A 246 -33.12 22.58 -8.77
CA GLU A 246 -33.74 23.82 -8.28
C GLU A 246 -33.01 25.11 -8.66
N ARG A 247 -31.69 25.03 -8.89
CA ARG A 247 -30.84 26.20 -9.14
C ARG A 247 -30.33 26.30 -10.58
N GLU A 248 -30.91 25.54 -11.51
CA GLU A 248 -30.48 25.44 -12.92
C GLU A 248 -28.95 25.27 -13.04
N GLY A 249 -28.40 24.46 -12.15
CA GLY A 249 -26.95 24.34 -11.93
C GLY A 249 -26.41 22.99 -12.38
N SER A 250 -25.09 22.92 -12.59
CA SER A 250 -24.40 21.63 -12.75
C SER A 250 -24.39 20.85 -11.42
N ALA A 251 -24.32 19.52 -11.49
CA ALA A 251 -24.22 18.65 -10.31
C ALA A 251 -23.08 19.08 -9.36
N MET A 252 -21.96 19.57 -9.91
CA MET A 252 -20.85 20.12 -9.12
C MET A 252 -21.24 21.37 -8.32
N LYS A 253 -22.03 22.28 -8.90
CA LYS A 253 -22.58 23.44 -8.17
C LYS A 253 -23.55 22.97 -7.09
N GLY A 254 -24.40 21.98 -7.40
CA GLY A 254 -25.30 21.34 -6.44
C GLY A 254 -24.55 20.77 -5.23
N LEU A 255 -23.51 19.96 -5.48
CA LEU A 255 -22.70 19.36 -4.43
C LEU A 255 -22.02 20.42 -3.55
N ARG A 256 -21.45 21.48 -4.16
CA ARG A 256 -20.86 22.59 -3.39
C ARG A 256 -21.90 23.30 -2.52
N THR A 257 -23.11 23.50 -3.02
CA THR A 257 -24.21 24.10 -2.27
C THR A 257 -24.62 23.21 -1.11
N VAL A 258 -24.77 21.90 -1.33
CA VAL A 258 -25.11 20.93 -0.30
C VAL A 258 -24.02 20.83 0.77
N LEU A 259 -22.74 20.75 0.39
CA LEU A 259 -21.61 20.77 1.34
C LEU A 259 -21.61 22.04 2.20
N ARG A 260 -21.90 23.19 1.58
CA ARG A 260 -22.03 24.46 2.32
C ARG A 260 -23.21 24.42 3.29
N GLN A 261 -24.36 23.92 2.86
CA GLN A 261 -25.55 23.78 3.72
C GLN A 261 -25.26 22.85 4.91
N ALA A 262 -24.56 21.74 4.69
CA ALA A 262 -24.16 20.83 5.75
C ALA A 262 -23.23 21.51 6.76
N ILE A 263 -22.25 22.31 6.30
CA ILE A 263 -21.37 23.09 7.19
C ILE A 263 -22.18 24.14 7.97
N GLU A 264 -23.11 24.85 7.31
CA GLU A 264 -23.94 25.86 7.98
C GLU A 264 -24.89 25.26 9.02
N ARG A 265 -25.40 24.03 8.81
CA ARG A 265 -26.21 23.33 9.83
C ARG A 265 -25.42 22.97 11.09
N LEU A 266 -24.09 22.93 11.03
CA LEU A 266 -23.21 22.71 12.19
C LEU A 266 -22.88 24.02 12.94
N ARG A 267 -23.42 25.16 12.50
CA ARG A 267 -23.16 26.45 13.12
C ARG A 267 -23.85 26.54 14.49
N PRO A 268 -23.11 26.85 15.57
CA PRO A 268 -23.73 27.09 16.88
C PRO A 268 -24.55 28.39 16.92
N ASP A 269 -25.48 28.45 17.87
CA ASP A 269 -26.25 29.66 18.14
C ASP A 269 -25.41 30.75 18.81
N GLY A 270 -25.81 32.00 18.59
CA GLY A 270 -25.22 33.18 19.21
C GLY A 270 -24.13 33.86 18.40
N GLN A 271 -23.37 34.74 19.06
CA GLN A 271 -22.28 35.48 18.42
C GLN A 271 -21.07 34.58 18.19
N ARG A 272 -20.44 34.73 17.03
CA ARG A 272 -19.29 33.92 16.63
C ARG A 272 -18.10 34.13 17.57
N GLN A 273 -17.66 33.05 18.19
CA GLN A 273 -16.47 33.02 19.04
C GLN A 273 -15.38 32.17 18.40
N MET A 274 -14.13 32.65 18.37
CA MET A 274 -13.03 31.92 17.70
C MET A 274 -12.48 30.78 18.55
N THR A 275 -12.52 30.92 19.88
CA THR A 275 -11.86 30.02 20.82
C THR A 275 -12.84 29.20 21.67
N ALA A 276 -14.15 29.47 21.56
CA ALA A 276 -15.17 28.74 22.30
C ALA A 276 -15.30 27.30 21.78
N PRO A 277 -15.30 26.26 22.63
CA PRO A 277 -15.31 24.85 22.23
C PRO A 277 -16.40 24.49 21.22
N GLU A 278 -17.60 25.02 21.41
CA GLU A 278 -18.77 24.81 20.56
C GLU A 278 -18.59 25.36 19.14
N TRP A 279 -17.80 26.43 18.98
CA TRP A 279 -17.53 27.05 17.68
C TRP A 279 -16.34 26.45 16.94
N VAL A 280 -15.51 25.64 17.60
CA VAL A 280 -14.21 25.22 17.04
C VAL A 280 -14.38 24.41 15.73
N LEU A 281 -15.26 23.42 15.69
CA LEU A 281 -15.42 22.57 14.50
C LEU A 281 -15.93 23.38 13.30
N TYR A 282 -16.95 24.21 13.51
CA TYR A 282 -17.48 25.13 12.50
C TYR A 282 -16.41 26.10 12.00
N ASN A 283 -15.64 26.72 12.91
CA ASN A 283 -14.57 27.63 12.55
C ASN A 283 -13.47 26.95 11.74
N ILE A 284 -13.10 25.70 12.07
CA ILE A 284 -12.14 24.92 11.29
C ILE A 284 -12.67 24.70 9.87
N LEU A 285 -13.92 24.27 9.72
CA LEU A 285 -14.52 24.01 8.41
C LEU A 285 -14.55 25.26 7.53
N GLU A 286 -15.03 26.36 8.09
CA GLU A 286 -15.14 27.63 7.38
C GLU A 286 -13.76 28.17 7.01
N LEU A 287 -12.82 28.25 7.95
CA LEU A 287 -11.49 28.81 7.68
C LEU A 287 -10.69 27.92 6.71
N LYS A 288 -10.72 26.59 6.90
CA LYS A 288 -9.91 25.66 6.11
C LYS A 288 -10.46 25.44 4.71
N PHE A 289 -11.74 25.13 4.59
CA PHE A 289 -12.32 24.65 3.34
C PHE A 289 -13.07 25.75 2.59
N LEU A 290 -13.86 26.56 3.29
CA LEU A 290 -14.60 27.65 2.65
C LEU A 290 -13.70 28.85 2.35
N GLN A 291 -12.77 29.21 3.22
CA GLN A 291 -11.87 30.36 3.01
C GLN A 291 -10.49 29.98 2.47
N GLY A 292 -10.12 28.70 2.47
CA GLY A 292 -8.83 28.22 1.95
C GLY A 292 -7.61 28.66 2.78
N ARG A 293 -7.78 28.96 4.07
CA ARG A 293 -6.70 29.44 4.95
C ARG A 293 -5.65 28.35 5.20
N LYS A 294 -4.41 28.77 5.46
CA LYS A 294 -3.31 27.84 5.79
C LYS A 294 -3.43 27.34 7.23
N VAL A 295 -3.03 26.08 7.46
CA VAL A 295 -3.13 25.39 8.78
C VAL A 295 -2.53 26.24 9.90
N ARG A 296 -1.32 26.78 9.69
CA ARG A 296 -0.62 27.63 10.67
C ARG A 296 -1.38 28.91 11.03
N GLU A 297 -2.08 29.52 10.08
CA GLU A 297 -2.90 30.72 10.33
C GLU A 297 -4.14 30.37 11.16
N ILE A 298 -4.78 29.24 10.82
CA ILE A 298 -5.97 28.73 11.53
C ILE A 298 -5.60 28.39 12.98
N ALA A 299 -4.51 27.65 13.19
CA ALA A 299 -4.05 27.26 14.52
C ALA A 299 -3.82 28.49 15.42
N ARG A 300 -3.17 29.54 14.87
CA ARG A 300 -2.98 30.81 15.56
C ARG A 300 -4.30 31.50 15.89
N ARG A 301 -5.23 31.57 14.93
CA ARG A 301 -6.52 32.25 15.09
C ARG A 301 -7.44 31.56 16.09
N LEU A 302 -7.36 30.24 16.20
CA LEU A 302 -8.12 29.44 17.16
C LEU A 302 -7.36 29.20 18.48
N ALA A 303 -6.20 29.83 18.66
CA ALA A 303 -5.35 29.70 19.86
C ALA A 303 -5.04 28.24 20.25
N MET A 304 -4.70 27.39 19.26
CA MET A 304 -4.38 25.97 19.48
C MET A 304 -3.12 25.54 18.72
N SER A 305 -2.56 24.38 19.08
CA SER A 305 -1.43 23.78 18.35
C SER A 305 -1.88 23.16 17.02
N GLU A 306 -0.95 22.99 16.07
CA GLU A 306 -1.25 22.33 14.79
C GLU A 306 -1.70 20.87 14.99
N SER A 307 -1.08 20.15 15.93
CA SER A 307 -1.46 18.77 16.25
C SER A 307 -2.91 18.67 16.78
N ASP A 308 -3.32 19.62 17.61
CA ASP A 308 -4.70 19.70 18.11
C ASP A 308 -5.67 20.10 16.99
N LEU A 309 -5.28 21.04 16.13
CA LEU A 309 -6.04 21.42 14.95
C LEU A 309 -6.31 20.23 14.02
N TYR A 310 -5.32 19.39 13.73
CA TYR A 310 -5.52 18.19 12.90
C TYR A 310 -6.51 17.19 13.52
N ARG A 311 -6.47 17.01 14.85
CA ARG A 311 -7.42 16.15 15.55
C ARG A 311 -8.85 16.68 15.43
N LYS A 312 -9.05 17.97 15.72
CA LYS A 312 -10.35 18.62 15.62
C LYS A 312 -10.85 18.74 14.17
N GLN A 313 -9.95 18.86 13.20
CA GLN A 313 -10.30 18.82 11.77
C GLN A 313 -10.93 17.47 11.38
N ARG A 314 -10.38 16.34 11.86
CA ARG A 314 -10.98 15.01 11.60
C ARG A 314 -12.40 14.92 12.16
N MET A 315 -12.61 15.38 13.39
CA MET A 315 -13.94 15.43 14.00
C MET A 315 -14.90 16.35 13.23
N ALA A 316 -14.40 17.48 12.74
CA ALA A 316 -15.23 18.41 11.96
C ALA A 316 -15.68 17.82 10.62
N ILE A 317 -14.80 17.08 9.93
CA ILE A 317 -15.16 16.37 8.68
C ILE A 317 -16.19 15.27 8.96
N GLU A 318 -16.03 14.54 10.06
CA GLU A 318 -16.99 13.52 10.49
C GLU A 318 -18.37 14.11 10.78
N ALA A 319 -18.42 15.27 11.45
CA ALA A 319 -19.67 16.00 11.67
C ALA A 319 -20.34 16.41 10.34
N VAL A 320 -19.58 16.85 9.34
CA VAL A 320 -20.12 17.17 8.01
C VAL A 320 -20.65 15.92 7.31
N ALA A 321 -19.93 14.80 7.38
CA ALA A 321 -20.40 13.54 6.82
C ALA A 321 -21.73 13.10 7.47
N GLN A 322 -21.83 13.15 8.80
CA GLN A 322 -23.07 12.83 9.50
C GLN A 322 -24.22 13.76 9.10
N MET A 323 -23.95 15.05 8.93
CA MET A 323 -24.96 16.02 8.50
C MET A 323 -25.42 15.78 7.06
N LEU A 324 -24.50 15.46 6.14
CA LEU A 324 -24.86 15.09 4.76
C LEU A 324 -25.70 13.82 4.70
N ALA A 325 -25.36 12.82 5.52
CA ALA A 325 -26.10 11.58 5.67
C ALA A 325 -27.54 11.82 6.18
N GLU A 326 -27.70 12.77 7.11
CA GLU A 326 -29.01 13.20 7.59
C GLU A 326 -29.81 13.93 6.51
N MET A 327 -29.21 14.89 5.83
CA MET A 327 -29.82 15.60 4.71
C MET A 327 -30.30 14.66 3.59
N GLU A 328 -29.52 13.62 3.27
CA GLU A 328 -29.90 12.62 2.29
C GLU A 328 -31.09 11.77 2.77
N ARG A 329 -31.09 11.34 4.03
CA ARG A 329 -32.20 10.57 4.61
C ARG A 329 -33.49 11.39 4.70
N GLU A 330 -33.40 12.66 5.08
CA GLU A 330 -34.52 13.61 5.04
C GLU A 330 -35.11 13.69 3.63
N GLU A 331 -34.26 13.85 2.61
CA GLU A 331 -34.69 13.95 1.22
C GLU A 331 -35.38 12.66 0.73
N LEU A 332 -34.79 11.49 1.00
CA LEU A 332 -35.37 10.21 0.64
C LEU A 332 -36.72 9.97 1.33
N SER A 333 -36.87 10.43 2.58
CA SER A 333 -38.14 10.33 3.30
C SER A 333 -39.22 11.24 2.70
N ASN A 334 -38.86 12.45 2.29
CA ASN A 334 -39.78 13.40 1.63
C ASN A 334 -40.24 12.88 0.27
N GLN A 335 -39.35 12.25 -0.50
CA GLN A 335 -39.70 11.67 -1.80
C GLN A 335 -40.69 10.51 -1.66
N LYS A 336 -40.52 9.63 -0.66
CA LYS A 336 -41.47 8.55 -0.36
C LYS A 336 -42.85 9.08 0.04
N ALA A 337 -42.89 10.08 0.91
CA ALA A 337 -44.14 10.71 1.32
C ALA A 337 -44.87 11.37 0.13
N ASN A 338 -44.12 11.99 -0.79
CA ASN A 338 -44.70 12.64 -1.96
C ASN A 338 -45.17 11.63 -3.04
N SER A 339 -44.53 10.46 -3.16
CA SER A 339 -45.01 9.39 -4.05
C SER A 339 -46.30 8.74 -3.54
N GLU A 340 -46.44 8.54 -2.24
CA GLU A 340 -47.65 7.94 -1.65
C GLU A 340 -48.87 8.88 -1.70
N SER A 341 -48.66 10.20 -1.77
CA SER A 341 -49.74 11.20 -1.88
C SER A 341 -50.27 11.43 -3.30
N VAL A 342 -49.57 10.93 -4.33
CA VAL A 342 -49.98 11.09 -5.74
C VAL A 342 -50.79 9.88 -6.24
N ASP A 343 -50.70 8.75 -5.53
CA ASP A 343 -51.43 7.50 -5.82
C ASP A 343 -52.79 7.38 -5.09
N VAL A 344 -53.26 8.45 -4.43
CA VAL A 344 -54.59 8.59 -3.81
C VAL A 344 -55.35 9.72 -4.48
#